data_AF-A0A7S0MWU0-F1
#
_entry.id   AF-A0A7S0MWU0-F1
#
_cell.length_a   1.000
_cell.length_b   1.000
_cell.length_c   1.000
_cell.angle_alpha   90.00
_cell.angle_beta   90.00
_cell.angle_gamma   90.00
#
_symmetry.space_group_name_H-M   'P 1'
#
loop_
_entity.id
_entity.type
_entity.pdbx_description
1 polymer ?
#
loop_
_entity_poly.entity_id
_entity_poly.type
_entity_poly.pdbx_seq_one_letter_code
_entity_poly.pdbx_strand_id
1 'polypeptide(L)'
;GAAGGARAFLGGDGEAEAARVLKRLADDSDERLFDNADAERDSHTTVRFDSDGYPDRDRFVYVDEQTCIGCTNCATVARNTFYMNPEHGRARSFRQDGDADEVVRIAVDTCPVDCIWYVSWDDLVVLEKERKGQFINPAHRLVGGNFIESSEQMYRMRGLSKDGKGTDSKASIMVNGGMRCNNCPGKGCKSCPLYGVGQNPEYLRRKQAREARKRRGGLLG
;
A
#
# COMPACT_ATOMS: atom_id res chain seq x y z
N GLY A 1 -44.15 60.10 -9.54
CA GLY A 1 -43.00 60.71 -8.85
C GLY A 1 -42.00 59.61 -8.56
N ALA A 2 -40.77 59.79 -9.01
CA ALA A 2 -39.70 58.81 -9.00
C ALA A 2 -38.98 58.70 -7.64
N ALA A 3 -38.20 57.61 -7.54
CA ALA A 3 -36.87 57.49 -6.90
C ALA A 3 -36.76 56.96 -5.45
N GLY A 4 -35.87 55.94 -5.33
CA GLY A 4 -34.95 55.74 -4.21
C GLY A 4 -35.46 54.79 -3.10
N GLY A 5 -34.78 53.71 -2.73
CA GLY A 5 -33.46 53.24 -3.13
C GLY A 5 -33.23 51.85 -2.53
N ALA A 6 -32.55 51.01 -3.30
CA ALA A 6 -31.92 49.81 -2.79
C ALA A 6 -30.74 50.20 -1.89
N ARG A 7 -30.58 49.56 -0.72
CA ARG A 7 -29.31 48.98 -0.23
C ARG A 7 -29.34 48.65 1.27
N ALA A 8 -28.50 47.65 1.57
CA ALA A 8 -27.91 47.29 2.86
C ALA A 8 -28.62 46.16 3.62
N PHE A 9 -28.33 44.92 3.22
CA PHE A 9 -28.53 43.76 4.11
C PHE A 9 -27.41 42.71 4.01
N LEU A 10 -26.17 43.15 3.76
CA LEU A 10 -24.98 42.32 3.94
C LEU A 10 -23.92 43.20 4.62
N GLY A 11 -23.90 43.15 5.95
CA GLY A 11 -22.87 43.78 6.76
C GLY A 11 -21.53 43.10 6.50
N GLY A 12 -20.46 43.90 6.40
CA GLY A 12 -19.09 43.46 6.06
C GLY A 12 -18.48 42.42 7.02
N ASP A 13 -19.14 42.14 8.14
CA ASP A 13 -18.73 41.13 9.12
C ASP A 13 -18.86 39.71 8.54
N GLY A 14 -19.90 39.46 7.74
CA GLY A 14 -20.14 38.15 7.12
C GLY A 14 -19.16 37.82 6.00
N GLU A 15 -18.75 38.80 5.20
CA GLU A 15 -17.71 38.61 4.17
C GLU A 15 -16.33 38.41 4.80
N ALA A 16 -16.02 39.14 5.88
CA ALA A 16 -14.76 38.97 6.60
C ALA A 16 -14.68 37.62 7.32
N GLU A 17 -15.77 37.14 7.90
CA GLU A 17 -15.86 35.81 8.50
C GLU A 17 -15.78 34.70 7.45
N ALA A 18 -16.52 34.83 6.35
CA ALA A 18 -16.45 33.90 5.23
C ALA A 18 -15.02 33.84 4.65
N ALA A 19 -14.35 34.98 4.47
CA ALA A 19 -12.96 35.02 4.01
C ALA A 19 -11.98 34.36 5.01
N ARG A 20 -12.20 34.51 6.32
CA ARG A 20 -11.40 33.83 7.35
C ARG A 20 -11.62 32.32 7.34
N VAL A 21 -12.87 31.87 7.19
CA VAL A 21 -13.20 30.45 7.07
C VAL A 21 -12.63 29.86 5.78
N LEU A 22 -12.76 30.56 4.65
CA LEU A 22 -12.20 30.12 3.37
C LEU A 22 -10.68 30.04 3.44
N LYS A 23 -10.02 31.04 4.05
CA LYS A 23 -8.58 31.05 4.26
C LYS A 23 -8.14 29.90 5.17
N ARG A 24 -8.85 29.65 6.28
CA ARG A 24 -8.57 28.52 7.16
C ARG A 24 -8.75 27.18 6.44
N LEU A 25 -9.77 27.03 5.60
CA LEU A 25 -9.98 25.84 4.80
C LEU A 25 -8.92 25.68 3.70
N ALA A 26 -8.45 26.77 3.11
CA ALA A 26 -7.35 26.77 2.14
C ALA A 26 -6.02 26.39 2.80
N ASP A 27 -5.69 27.01 3.93
CA ASP A 27 -4.49 26.71 4.73
C ASP A 27 -4.54 25.26 5.26
N ASP A 28 -5.72 24.80 5.74
CA ASP A 28 -5.94 23.40 6.15
C ASP A 28 -5.88 22.41 4.97
N SER A 29 -6.18 22.85 3.75
CA SER A 29 -6.12 22.00 2.56
C SER A 29 -4.71 21.88 2.01
N ASP A 30 -3.91 22.95 2.01
CA ASP A 30 -2.55 22.92 1.47
C ASP A 30 -1.61 22.03 2.30
N GLU A 31 -1.75 21.98 3.62
CA GLU A 31 -0.93 21.09 4.48
C GLU A 31 -1.40 19.62 4.44
N ARG A 32 -2.70 19.36 4.24
CA ARG A 32 -3.27 17.99 4.30
C ARG A 32 -3.34 17.28 2.95
N LEU A 33 -3.15 17.99 1.83
CA LEU A 33 -3.30 17.40 0.50
C LEU A 33 -2.07 16.61 0.04
N PHE A 34 -0.90 16.83 0.64
CA PHE A 34 0.34 16.21 0.16
C PHE A 34 1.28 15.63 1.24
N ASP A 35 1.18 16.08 2.51
CA ASP A 35 1.98 15.51 3.60
C ASP A 35 1.24 14.36 4.30
N ASN A 36 1.22 13.21 3.64
CA ASN A 36 1.04 11.96 4.37
C ASN A 36 2.31 11.71 5.19
N ALA A 37 2.41 12.27 6.40
CA ALA A 37 3.57 12.04 7.29
C ALA A 37 3.83 10.54 7.56
N ASP A 38 2.81 9.70 7.41
CA ASP A 38 2.91 8.25 7.50
C ASP A 38 3.38 7.57 6.19
N ALA A 39 3.44 8.28 5.06
CA ALA A 39 3.80 7.72 3.76
C ALA A 39 5.23 7.17 3.74
N GLU A 40 6.16 7.84 4.43
CA GLU A 40 7.55 7.39 4.49
C GLU A 40 7.77 6.22 5.44
N ARG A 41 6.85 6.01 6.39
CA ARG A 41 6.96 4.98 7.43
C ARG A 41 6.86 3.56 6.83
N ASP A 42 7.64 2.63 7.37
CA ASP A 42 7.58 1.22 6.95
C ASP A 42 6.21 0.63 7.33
N SER A 43 5.52 0.03 6.36
CA SER A 43 4.11 -0.31 6.54
C SER A 43 3.85 -1.36 7.63
N HIS A 44 4.83 -2.22 7.93
CA HIS A 44 4.74 -3.20 9.01
C HIS A 44 4.57 -2.58 10.41
N THR A 45 4.96 -1.31 10.58
CA THR A 45 4.83 -0.60 11.87
C THR A 45 3.41 -0.06 12.13
N THR A 46 2.57 -0.01 11.09
CA THR A 46 1.15 0.42 11.22
C THR A 46 0.22 -0.70 11.67
N VAL A 47 0.74 -1.93 11.79
CA VAL A 47 -0.03 -3.12 12.13
C VAL A 47 -0.38 -3.11 13.61
N ARG A 48 -1.66 -3.36 13.92
CA ARG A 48 -2.13 -3.52 15.30
C ARG A 48 -1.95 -4.96 15.74
N PHE A 49 -1.61 -5.13 17.01
CA PHE A 49 -1.44 -6.43 17.64
C PHE A 49 -2.56 -6.69 18.64
N ASP A 50 -2.96 -7.95 18.77
CA ASP A 50 -3.88 -8.41 19.80
C ASP A 50 -3.18 -8.57 21.17
N SER A 51 -3.96 -8.89 22.20
CA SER A 51 -3.45 -9.12 23.57
C SER A 51 -2.47 -10.28 23.67
N ASP A 52 -2.48 -11.19 22.69
CA ASP A 52 -1.61 -12.37 22.63
C ASP A 52 -0.30 -12.08 21.86
N GLY A 53 -0.10 -10.84 21.40
CA GLY A 53 1.10 -10.41 20.68
C GLY A 53 1.12 -10.80 19.20
N TYR A 54 -0.02 -11.19 18.62
CA TYR A 54 -0.15 -11.50 17.19
C TYR A 54 -0.78 -10.34 16.43
N PRO A 55 -0.47 -10.18 15.13
CA PRO A 55 -1.16 -9.20 14.30
C PRO A 55 -2.68 -9.44 14.27
N ASP A 56 -3.45 -8.36 14.28
CA ASP A 56 -4.92 -8.38 14.25
C ASP A 56 -5.53 -8.97 12.96
N ARG A 57 -4.70 -9.05 11.90
CA ARG A 57 -5.01 -9.50 10.54
C ARG A 57 -4.06 -10.62 10.08
N ASP A 58 -4.55 -11.48 9.18
CA ASP A 58 -3.78 -12.63 8.66
C ASP A 58 -2.93 -12.27 7.44
N ARG A 59 -3.26 -11.16 6.78
CA ARG A 59 -2.72 -10.78 5.48
C ARG A 59 -2.42 -9.31 5.47
N PHE A 60 -1.30 -9.00 4.86
CA PHE A 60 -0.80 -7.66 4.65
C PHE A 60 -0.55 -7.46 3.17
N VAL A 61 -0.55 -6.21 2.74
CA VAL A 61 -0.23 -5.83 1.36
C VAL A 61 1.16 -5.23 1.27
N TYR A 62 1.89 -5.58 0.23
CA TYR A 62 3.18 -5.01 -0.10
C TYR A 62 3.20 -4.66 -1.58
N VAL A 63 3.75 -3.50 -1.94
CA VAL A 63 3.93 -3.12 -3.34
C VAL A 63 5.38 -3.34 -3.74
N ASP A 64 5.61 -4.11 -4.80
CA ASP A 64 6.90 -4.21 -5.45
C ASP A 64 7.13 -2.93 -6.28
N GLU A 65 7.93 -2.02 -5.71
CA GLU A 65 8.24 -0.72 -6.31
C GLU A 65 9.08 -0.82 -7.59
N GLN A 66 9.80 -1.94 -7.80
CA GLN A 66 10.61 -2.15 -9.00
C GLN A 66 9.74 -2.53 -10.20
N THR A 67 8.74 -3.37 -9.98
CA THR A 67 7.79 -3.81 -11.01
C THR A 67 6.67 -2.79 -11.23
N CYS A 68 6.37 -1.94 -10.24
CA CYS A 68 5.31 -0.95 -10.35
C CYS A 68 5.59 0.04 -11.51
N ILE A 69 4.60 0.24 -12.38
CA ILE A 69 4.70 1.20 -13.50
C ILE A 69 4.16 2.59 -13.18
N GLY A 70 3.61 2.79 -11.97
CA GLY A 70 3.07 4.08 -11.56
C GLY A 70 1.72 4.45 -12.18
N CYS A 71 0.83 3.47 -12.44
CA CYS A 71 -0.49 3.70 -13.05
C CYS A 71 -1.52 4.40 -12.15
N THR A 72 -1.17 4.71 -10.88
CA THR A 72 -1.97 5.42 -9.86
C THR A 72 -3.32 4.82 -9.46
N ASN A 73 -3.78 3.75 -10.12
CA ASN A 73 -5.08 3.15 -9.86
C ASN A 73 -5.25 2.68 -8.40
N CYS A 74 -4.23 2.01 -7.84
CA CYS A 74 -4.26 1.54 -6.45
C CYS A 74 -4.36 2.69 -5.43
N ALA A 75 -3.60 3.77 -5.62
CA ALA A 75 -3.69 4.98 -4.80
C ALA A 75 -5.01 5.73 -4.99
N THR A 76 -5.72 5.54 -6.10
CA THR A 76 -7.05 6.14 -6.33
C THR A 76 -8.15 5.35 -5.65
N VAL A 77 -8.10 4.01 -5.76
CA VAL A 77 -9.10 3.10 -5.20
C VAL A 77 -9.00 3.01 -3.68
N ALA A 78 -7.79 2.84 -3.14
CA ALA A 78 -7.52 2.64 -1.72
C ALA A 78 -6.51 3.69 -1.22
N ARG A 79 -6.99 4.94 -1.12
CA ARG A 79 -6.22 6.15 -0.77
C ARG A 79 -5.60 6.11 0.63
N ASN A 80 -6.19 5.36 1.55
CA ASN A 80 -5.70 5.28 2.93
C ASN A 80 -4.69 4.15 3.11
N THR A 81 -4.56 3.23 2.15
CA THR A 81 -3.62 2.11 2.20
C THR A 81 -2.43 2.30 1.26
N PHE A 82 -2.65 2.85 0.07
CA PHE A 82 -1.61 3.08 -0.93
C PHE A 82 -1.43 4.56 -1.23
N TYR A 83 -0.20 4.96 -1.49
CA TYR A 83 0.14 6.28 -1.99
C TYR A 83 1.12 6.18 -3.15
N MET A 84 1.29 7.29 -3.88
CA MET A 84 2.30 7.41 -4.93
C MET A 84 3.53 8.11 -4.35
N ASN A 85 4.66 7.41 -4.30
CA ASN A 85 5.94 7.99 -3.92
C ASN A 85 6.35 9.06 -4.96
N PRO A 86 6.53 10.33 -4.55
CA PRO A 86 6.87 11.41 -5.46
C PRO A 86 8.28 11.27 -6.07
N GLU A 87 9.23 10.62 -5.38
CA GLU A 87 10.62 10.52 -5.84
C GLU A 87 10.77 9.69 -7.11
N HIS A 88 10.02 8.60 -7.21
CA HIS A 88 10.15 7.63 -8.31
C HIS A 88 8.85 7.39 -9.08
N GLY A 89 7.74 8.01 -8.65
CA GLY A 89 6.42 7.81 -9.24
C GLY A 89 5.93 6.37 -9.13
N ARG A 90 6.27 5.69 -8.03
CA ARG A 90 5.88 4.29 -7.75
C ARG A 90 4.84 4.24 -6.65
N ALA A 91 3.93 3.28 -6.74
CA ALA A 91 2.97 3.07 -5.66
C ALA A 91 3.67 2.41 -4.48
N ARG A 92 3.25 2.75 -3.26
CA ARG A 92 3.71 2.13 -2.02
C ARG A 92 2.55 1.90 -1.07
N SER A 93 2.56 0.77 -0.38
CA SER A 93 1.68 0.51 0.76
C SER A 93 2.28 1.17 1.99
N PHE A 94 1.53 2.04 2.67
CA PHE A 94 2.00 2.73 3.88
C PHE A 94 1.22 2.36 5.13
N ARG A 95 -0.08 2.07 4.99
CA ARG A 95 -0.96 1.76 6.12
C ARG A 95 -1.79 0.51 5.85
N GLN A 96 -1.57 -0.51 6.68
CA GLN A 96 -2.18 -1.84 6.50
C GLN A 96 -3.65 -1.90 6.92
N ASP A 97 -4.09 -0.97 7.76
CA ASP A 97 -5.45 -0.86 8.31
C ASP A 97 -6.22 0.35 7.79
N GLY A 98 -5.74 0.99 6.71
CA GLY A 98 -6.28 2.26 6.20
C GLY A 98 -7.64 2.14 5.51
N ASP A 99 -7.83 1.12 4.68
CA ASP A 99 -9.06 0.87 3.93
C ASP A 99 -9.67 -0.50 4.25
N ALA A 100 -10.94 -0.69 3.90
CA ALA A 100 -11.60 -1.98 4.05
C ALA A 100 -10.99 -3.05 3.13
N ASP A 101 -10.94 -4.30 3.60
CA ASP A 101 -10.37 -5.45 2.87
C ASP A 101 -10.93 -5.66 1.46
N GLU A 102 -12.16 -5.22 1.21
CA GLU A 102 -12.82 -5.25 -0.10
C GLU A 102 -12.28 -4.20 -1.05
N VAL A 103 -12.03 -2.99 -0.57
CA VAL A 103 -11.44 -1.89 -1.36
C VAL A 103 -10.00 -2.21 -1.71
N VAL A 104 -9.24 -2.71 -0.73
CA VAL A 104 -7.86 -3.19 -0.96
C VAL A 104 -7.85 -4.33 -1.97
N ARG A 105 -8.86 -5.23 -1.96
CA ARG A 105 -9.01 -6.28 -2.99
C ARG A 105 -9.08 -5.67 -4.38
N ILE A 106 -9.95 -4.69 -4.57
CA ILE A 106 -10.18 -4.07 -5.88
C ILE A 106 -8.87 -3.45 -6.37
N ALA A 107 -8.15 -2.72 -5.50
CA ALA A 107 -6.86 -2.14 -5.84
C ALA A 107 -5.82 -3.20 -6.29
N VAL A 108 -5.80 -4.36 -5.63
CA VAL A 108 -4.93 -5.49 -6.00
C VAL A 108 -5.34 -6.08 -7.35
N ASP A 109 -6.62 -6.42 -7.52
CA ASP A 109 -7.14 -7.14 -8.69
C ASP A 109 -7.11 -6.28 -9.97
N THR A 110 -7.12 -4.94 -9.83
CA THR A 110 -7.10 -4.00 -10.96
C THR A 110 -5.70 -3.47 -11.27
N CYS A 111 -4.65 -4.04 -10.67
CA CYS A 111 -3.28 -3.65 -10.95
C CYS A 111 -2.81 -4.22 -12.31
N PRO A 112 -2.48 -3.38 -13.32
CA PRO A 112 -2.21 -3.84 -14.68
C PRO A 112 -0.93 -4.65 -14.84
N VAL A 113 -0.01 -4.56 -13.88
CA VAL A 113 1.26 -5.31 -13.84
C VAL A 113 1.36 -6.21 -12.61
N ASP A 114 0.26 -6.30 -11.85
CA ASP A 114 0.15 -7.07 -10.63
C ASP A 114 1.31 -6.89 -9.62
N CYS A 115 1.77 -5.67 -9.42
CA CYS A 115 2.89 -5.38 -8.52
C CYS A 115 2.50 -5.37 -7.03
N ILE A 116 1.26 -5.75 -6.67
CA ILE A 116 0.75 -5.71 -5.29
C ILE A 116 0.56 -7.12 -4.76
N TRP A 117 1.23 -7.42 -3.65
CA TRP A 117 1.37 -8.76 -3.10
C TRP A 117 0.71 -8.88 -1.74
N TYR A 118 0.01 -10.00 -1.50
CA TYR A 118 -0.40 -10.39 -0.17
C TYR A 118 0.72 -11.18 0.52
N VAL A 119 1.13 -10.73 1.71
CA VAL A 119 2.26 -11.28 2.45
C VAL A 119 1.89 -11.53 3.93
N SER A 120 2.67 -12.40 4.59
CA SER A 120 2.61 -12.54 6.05
C SER A 120 3.34 -11.39 6.74
N TRP A 121 3.03 -11.14 8.01
CA TRP A 121 3.69 -10.08 8.78
C TRP A 121 5.23 -10.22 8.79
N ASP A 122 5.75 -11.43 9.04
CA ASP A 122 7.21 -11.69 9.01
C ASP A 122 7.85 -11.32 7.67
N ASP A 123 7.17 -11.62 6.56
CA ASP A 123 7.68 -11.28 5.23
C ASP A 123 7.59 -9.78 4.99
N LEU A 124 6.52 -9.11 5.45
CA LEU A 124 6.36 -7.67 5.31
C LEU A 124 7.51 -6.91 5.99
N VAL A 125 7.92 -7.36 7.18
CA VAL A 125 9.07 -6.77 7.90
C VAL A 125 10.36 -6.91 7.07
N VAL A 126 10.60 -8.09 6.50
CA VAL A 126 11.78 -8.34 5.66
C VAL A 126 11.74 -7.49 4.39
N LEU A 127 10.61 -7.49 3.70
CA LEU A 127 10.42 -6.77 2.43
C LEU A 127 10.56 -5.26 2.58
N GLU A 128 10.04 -4.66 3.66
CA GLU A 128 10.23 -3.23 3.97
C GLU A 128 11.69 -2.90 4.28
N LYS A 129 12.42 -3.83 4.92
CA LYS A 129 13.86 -3.65 5.19
C LYS A 129 14.68 -3.69 3.90
N GLU A 130 14.38 -4.64 3.02
CA GLU A 130 15.06 -4.80 1.73
C GLU A 130 14.75 -3.69 0.74
N ARG A 131 13.49 -3.19 0.74
CA ARG A 131 13.03 -2.07 -0.08
C ARG A 131 13.97 -0.87 -0.03
N LYS A 132 14.49 -0.53 1.15
CA LYS A 132 15.42 0.61 1.35
C LYS A 132 16.72 0.47 0.56
N GLY A 133 17.11 -0.75 0.18
CA GLY A 133 18.30 -1.03 -0.60
C GLY A 133 18.04 -1.26 -2.10
N GLN A 134 16.78 -1.26 -2.53
CA GLN A 134 16.40 -1.48 -3.92
C GLN A 134 16.77 -0.28 -4.78
N PHE A 135 17.24 -0.56 -6.00
CA PHE A 135 17.48 0.47 -7.01
C PHE A 135 16.25 0.57 -7.90
N ILE A 136 15.56 1.70 -7.85
CA ILE A 136 14.37 1.97 -8.66
C ILE A 136 14.81 2.91 -9.78
N ASN A 137 14.64 2.47 -11.04
CA ASN A 137 14.92 3.32 -12.18
C ASN A 137 13.75 4.30 -12.39
N PRO A 138 13.92 5.62 -12.16
CA PRO A 138 12.85 6.59 -12.37
C PRO A 138 12.46 6.69 -13.86
N ALA A 139 13.37 6.38 -14.79
CA ALA A 139 13.11 6.39 -16.23
C ALA A 139 12.25 5.21 -16.70
N HIS A 140 12.03 4.17 -15.88
CA HIS A 140 11.19 3.02 -16.24
C HIS A 140 9.68 3.36 -16.32
N ARG A 141 9.31 4.63 -16.09
CA ARG A 141 7.99 5.19 -16.45
C ARG A 141 7.82 5.32 -17.97
N LEU A 142 8.93 5.39 -18.71
CA LEU A 142 8.97 5.44 -20.16
C LEU A 142 9.60 4.14 -20.66
N VAL A 143 8.89 3.43 -21.54
CA VAL A 143 9.42 2.25 -22.24
C VAL A 143 10.75 2.64 -22.93
N GLY A 144 11.86 2.00 -22.52
CA GLY A 144 13.13 2.05 -23.26
C GLY A 144 14.38 2.60 -22.54
N GLY A 145 14.34 2.90 -21.24
CA GLY A 145 15.52 3.41 -20.51
C GLY A 145 16.54 2.31 -20.16
N ASN A 146 17.59 2.15 -20.98
CA ASN A 146 18.79 1.34 -20.64
C ASN A 146 19.67 2.08 -19.62
N PHE A 147 19.29 2.09 -18.34
CA PHE A 147 20.04 2.72 -17.24
C PHE A 147 20.85 1.72 -16.41
N ILE A 148 21.19 0.56 -16.99
CA ILE A 148 22.00 -0.46 -16.34
C ILE A 148 23.46 -0.22 -16.72
N GLU A 149 24.18 0.51 -15.87
CA GLU A 149 25.60 0.86 -16.05
C GLU A 149 26.54 -0.15 -15.37
N SER A 150 26.01 -1.05 -14.53
CA SER A 150 26.79 -2.09 -13.88
C SER A 150 25.99 -3.38 -13.64
N SER A 151 26.70 -4.49 -13.49
CA SER A 151 26.12 -5.76 -13.04
C SER A 151 25.49 -5.63 -11.65
N GLU A 152 26.05 -4.80 -10.76
CA GLU A 152 25.47 -4.51 -9.45
C GLU A 152 24.10 -3.83 -9.56
N GLN A 153 23.96 -2.80 -10.40
CA GLN A 153 22.66 -2.17 -10.67
C GLN A 153 21.67 -3.16 -11.28
N MET A 154 22.13 -4.06 -12.16
CA MET A 154 21.31 -5.12 -12.74
C MET A 154 20.78 -6.09 -11.68
N TYR A 155 21.63 -6.57 -10.77
CA TYR A 155 21.22 -7.46 -9.70
C TYR A 155 20.24 -6.77 -8.76
N ARG A 156 20.54 -5.53 -8.34
CA ARG A 156 19.66 -4.76 -7.45
C ARG A 156 18.31 -4.43 -8.10
N MET A 157 18.26 -4.17 -9.41
CA MET A 157 17.01 -3.96 -10.17
C MET A 157 16.14 -5.23 -10.22
N ARG A 158 16.77 -6.42 -10.21
CA ARG A 158 16.07 -7.71 -10.20
C ARG A 158 15.71 -8.20 -8.78
N GLY A 159 15.87 -7.35 -7.76
CA GLY A 159 15.68 -7.75 -6.36
C GLY A 159 16.70 -8.78 -5.85
N LEU A 160 17.89 -8.85 -6.48
CA LEU A 160 18.98 -9.78 -6.16
C LEU A 160 20.12 -9.04 -5.45
N SER A 161 20.71 -9.71 -4.45
CA SER A 161 22.00 -9.35 -3.87
C SER A 161 23.16 -9.67 -4.83
N LYS A 162 24.37 -9.16 -4.51
CA LYS A 162 25.61 -9.44 -5.26
C LYS A 162 25.92 -10.94 -5.39
N ASP A 163 25.45 -11.74 -4.44
CA ASP A 163 25.64 -13.19 -4.40
C ASP A 163 24.58 -13.95 -5.23
N GLY A 164 23.69 -13.25 -5.94
CA GLY A 164 22.58 -13.86 -6.67
C GLY A 164 21.48 -14.42 -5.77
N LYS A 165 21.53 -14.17 -4.45
CA LYS A 165 20.42 -14.45 -3.53
C LYS A 165 19.38 -13.35 -3.67
N GLY A 166 18.11 -13.72 -3.86
CA GLY A 166 17.01 -12.77 -3.85
C GLY A 166 16.60 -12.36 -2.44
N THR A 167 15.37 -11.88 -2.31
CA THR A 167 14.77 -11.54 -1.01
C THR A 167 14.90 -12.70 0.00
N ASP A 168 15.27 -12.36 1.23
CA ASP A 168 15.25 -13.24 2.41
C ASP A 168 13.81 -13.54 2.85
N SER A 169 12.82 -12.87 2.25
CA SER A 169 11.43 -13.20 2.50
C SER A 169 11.16 -14.62 2.04
N LYS A 170 10.34 -15.33 2.82
CA LYS A 170 9.92 -16.69 2.47
C LYS A 170 8.92 -16.68 1.29
N ALA A 171 8.58 -15.50 0.76
CA ALA A 171 7.80 -15.30 -0.45
C ALA A 171 8.74 -15.32 -1.66
N SER A 172 9.11 -16.52 -2.11
CA SER A 172 10.07 -16.78 -3.21
C SER A 172 9.69 -16.21 -4.59
N ILE A 173 8.54 -15.54 -4.71
CA ILE A 173 7.96 -15.09 -5.98
C ILE A 173 8.59 -13.81 -6.53
N MET A 174 9.21 -12.97 -5.68
CA MET A 174 9.82 -11.69 -6.09
C MET A 174 11.21 -11.86 -6.73
N VAL A 175 11.81 -13.05 -6.66
CA VAL A 175 13.21 -13.29 -7.05
C VAL A 175 13.34 -13.82 -8.48
N ASN A 176 12.38 -14.62 -8.92
CA ASN A 176 12.64 -15.55 -10.03
C ASN A 176 11.96 -15.17 -11.35
N GLY A 177 11.29 -14.01 -11.42
CA GLY A 177 10.52 -13.59 -12.61
C GLY A 177 9.53 -14.65 -13.11
N GLY A 178 9.17 -15.59 -12.24
CA GLY A 178 8.39 -16.76 -12.60
C GLY A 178 6.95 -16.35 -12.84
N MET A 179 6.36 -16.85 -13.94
CA MET A 179 4.92 -16.83 -14.12
C MET A 179 4.24 -17.32 -12.84
N ARG A 180 3.14 -16.66 -12.50
CA ARG A 180 2.33 -16.86 -11.30
C ARG A 180 2.18 -18.35 -10.96
N CYS A 181 3.00 -18.78 -10.00
CA CYS A 181 3.01 -20.06 -9.28
C CYS A 181 3.47 -21.31 -10.05
N ASN A 182 4.66 -21.84 -9.71
CA ASN A 182 5.08 -23.21 -10.08
C ASN A 182 5.38 -24.14 -8.89
N ASN A 183 5.16 -23.74 -7.63
CA ASN A 183 5.07 -24.71 -6.53
C ASN A 183 4.48 -24.08 -5.25
N CYS A 184 3.21 -24.38 -4.93
CA CYS A 184 2.52 -23.81 -3.76
C CYS A 184 2.38 -24.85 -2.62
N PRO A 185 3.16 -24.70 -1.53
CA PRO A 185 2.77 -25.33 -0.26
C PRO A 185 3.07 -24.45 0.97
N GLY A 186 2.65 -23.17 1.01
CA GLY A 186 2.91 -22.39 2.24
C GLY A 186 2.27 -21.04 2.54
N LYS A 187 1.65 -20.28 1.60
CA LYS A 187 1.39 -18.85 1.90
C LYS A 187 0.08 -18.20 1.42
N GLY A 188 -0.92 -18.95 0.99
CA GLY A 188 -2.32 -18.48 1.07
C GLY A 188 -2.65 -17.14 0.39
N CYS A 189 -2.37 -17.02 -0.92
CA CYS A 189 -2.74 -15.83 -1.68
C CYS A 189 -4.27 -15.70 -1.82
N LYS A 190 -4.77 -14.47 -1.86
CA LYS A 190 -6.20 -14.17 -1.96
C LYS A 190 -6.80 -14.69 -3.26
N SER A 191 -6.11 -14.72 -4.39
CA SER A 191 -6.60 -15.24 -5.69
C SER A 191 -5.67 -16.35 -6.17
N CYS A 192 -5.71 -17.51 -5.49
CA CYS A 192 -4.94 -18.64 -5.96
C CYS A 192 -5.48 -19.09 -7.33
N PRO A 193 -4.68 -19.18 -8.39
CA PRO A 193 -5.19 -19.65 -9.68
C PRO A 193 -5.66 -21.11 -9.62
N LEU A 194 -5.27 -21.85 -8.58
CA LEU A 194 -5.75 -23.21 -8.25
C LEU A 194 -6.97 -23.22 -7.30
N TYR A 195 -7.21 -22.16 -6.52
CA TYR A 195 -8.29 -22.08 -5.53
C TYR A 195 -8.93 -20.69 -5.52
N GLY A 196 -10.26 -20.61 -5.61
CA GLY A 196 -11.00 -19.35 -5.61
C GLY A 196 -10.66 -18.42 -4.45
N VAL A 197 -11.09 -17.17 -4.51
CA VAL A 197 -10.51 -16.15 -3.64
C VAL A 197 -10.67 -16.46 -2.14
N GLY A 198 -9.56 -16.64 -1.41
CA GLY A 198 -9.58 -17.03 0.02
C GLY A 198 -9.93 -18.49 0.29
N GLN A 199 -9.90 -19.35 -0.73
CA GLN A 199 -10.21 -20.79 -0.64
C GLN A 199 -8.95 -21.67 -0.52
N ASN A 200 -7.77 -21.07 -0.40
CA ASN A 200 -6.55 -21.84 -0.19
C ASN A 200 -6.63 -22.61 1.16
N PRO A 201 -6.42 -23.94 1.18
CA PRO A 201 -6.56 -24.75 2.40
C PRO A 201 -5.66 -24.32 3.57
N GLU A 202 -4.43 -23.88 3.29
CA GLU A 202 -3.51 -23.37 4.32
C GLU A 202 -3.94 -22.00 4.86
N TYR A 203 -4.44 -21.13 3.98
CA TYR A 203 -5.05 -19.85 4.40
C TYR A 203 -6.25 -20.09 5.31
N LEU A 204 -7.16 -21.00 4.92
CA LEU A 204 -8.32 -21.37 5.74
C LEU A 204 -7.89 -21.96 7.08
N ARG A 205 -6.87 -22.83 7.11
CA ARG A 205 -6.32 -23.40 8.35
C ARG A 205 -5.81 -22.32 9.30
N ARG A 206 -5.04 -21.34 8.81
CA ARG A 206 -4.55 -20.22 9.63
C ARG A 206 -5.69 -19.32 10.12
N LYS A 207 -6.65 -19.01 9.24
CA LYS A 207 -7.84 -18.25 9.59
C LYS A 207 -8.65 -18.93 10.69
N GLN A 208 -8.92 -20.23 10.56
CA GLN A 208 -9.60 -21.04 11.58
C GLN A 208 -8.81 -21.08 12.89
N ALA A 209 -7.49 -21.26 12.84
CA ALA A 209 -6.65 -21.24 14.04
C ALA A 209 -6.73 -19.89 14.77
N ARG A 210 -6.77 -18.77 14.04
CA ARG A 210 -6.95 -17.43 14.63
C ARG A 210 -8.36 -17.22 15.16
N GLU A 211 -9.40 -17.64 14.44
CA GLU A 211 -10.79 -17.59 14.94
C GLU A 211 -10.96 -18.41 16.22
N ALA A 212 -10.32 -19.59 16.30
CA ALA A 212 -10.27 -20.41 17.51
C ALA A 212 -9.48 -19.75 18.66
N ARG A 213 -8.45 -18.93 18.37
CA ARG A 213 -7.77 -18.11 19.39
C ARG A 213 -8.65 -16.96 19.84
N LYS A 214 -9.26 -16.20 18.92
CA LYS A 214 -10.22 -15.11 19.25
C LYS A 214 -11.39 -15.60 20.10
N ARG A 215 -11.94 -16.79 19.78
CA ARG A 215 -12.98 -17.43 20.60
C ARG A 215 -12.50 -17.82 22.00
N ARG A 216 -11.24 -18.25 22.16
CA ARG A 216 -10.64 -18.55 23.46
C ARG A 216 -10.36 -17.28 24.28
N GLY A 217 -9.84 -16.23 23.65
CA GLY A 217 -9.58 -14.93 24.29
C GLY A 217 -10.86 -14.15 24.65
N GLY A 218 -11.93 -14.29 23.85
CA GLY A 218 -13.22 -13.65 24.12
C GLY A 218 -14.09 -14.33 25.19
N LEU A 219 -13.68 -15.50 25.71
CA LEU A 219 -14.39 -16.22 26.78
C LEU A 219 -13.88 -15.87 28.20
N LEU A 220 -12.90 -14.97 28.31
CA LEU A 220 -12.30 -14.51 29.57
C LEU A 220 -12.59 -13.02 29.87
N GLY A 221 -13.55 -12.41 29.15
CA GLY A 221 -14.07 -11.06 29.41
C GLY A 221 -15.42 -11.09 30.11
#